data_AF-Q8RVR8-F1
#
_entry.id   AF-Q8RVR8-F1
#
_cell.length_a   1.000
_cell.length_b   1.000
_cell.length_c   1.000
_cell.angle_alpha   90.00
_cell.angle_beta   90.00
_cell.angle_gamma   90.00
#
_symmetry.space_group_name_H-M   'P 1'
#
loop_
_entity.id
_entity.type
_entity.pdbx_description
1 polymer ?
#
loop_
_entity_poly.entity_id
_entity_poly.type
_entity_poly.pdbx_seq_one_letter_code
_entity_poly.pdbx_strand_id
1 'polypeptide(L)'
;MFFSAALRARAAGLTAHWGRHVRNLHKTAMQNGAGGALFVHRDTPENNPDTPFDFTPENYKRIEAIVKNYPEGHKAAAVLPVLDLAQRQNGWLPISAMNKVAEVLQV
;
A
#
# COMPACT_ATOMS: atom_id res chain seq x y z
N MET A 1 -50.63 -22.58 71.57
CA MET A 1 -50.40 -21.18 71.16
C MET A 1 -49.48 -21.21 69.96
N PHE A 2 -49.96 -20.65 68.87
CA PHE A 2 -49.35 -20.68 67.54
C PHE A 2 -48.14 -19.73 67.45
N PHE A 3 -47.11 -20.14 66.72
CA PHE A 3 -46.42 -19.43 65.63
C PHE A 3 -44.91 -19.70 65.56
N SER A 4 -44.51 -20.01 64.33
CA SER A 4 -43.25 -20.57 63.85
C SER A 4 -42.00 -19.75 64.17
N ALA A 5 -40.91 -20.48 64.43
CA ALA A 5 -39.55 -19.96 64.50
C ALA A 5 -39.05 -19.46 63.13
N ALA A 6 -38.40 -18.31 63.18
CA ALA A 6 -37.97 -17.50 62.05
C ALA A 6 -36.96 -18.22 61.12
N LEU A 7 -37.24 -18.09 59.82
CA LEU A 7 -36.41 -18.50 58.69
C LEU A 7 -35.05 -17.80 58.73
N ARG A 8 -33.98 -18.59 58.91
CA ARG A 8 -32.59 -18.11 58.91
C ARG A 8 -32.16 -17.78 57.47
N ALA A 9 -32.06 -16.49 57.16
CA ALA A 9 -31.57 -15.99 55.88
C ALA A 9 -30.14 -16.45 55.60
N ARG A 10 -29.92 -17.13 54.47
CA ARG A 10 -28.60 -17.42 53.91
C ARG A 10 -28.34 -16.42 52.77
N ALA A 11 -27.75 -15.27 53.10
CA ALA A 11 -27.27 -14.33 52.10
C ALA A 11 -26.06 -14.97 51.38
N ALA A 12 -26.25 -15.43 50.15
CA ALA A 12 -25.16 -15.80 49.27
C ALA A 12 -24.46 -14.51 48.81
N GLY A 13 -23.36 -14.16 49.48
CA GLY A 13 -22.46 -13.10 49.02
C GLY A 13 -21.78 -13.54 47.72
N LEU A 14 -22.33 -13.12 46.58
CA LEU A 14 -21.61 -13.17 45.31
C LEU A 14 -20.47 -12.15 45.38
N THR A 15 -19.25 -12.60 45.63
CA THR A 15 -18.05 -11.79 45.46
C THR A 15 -17.88 -11.52 43.97
N ALA A 16 -18.36 -10.37 43.50
CA ALA A 16 -18.06 -9.89 42.16
C ALA A 16 -16.57 -9.52 42.10
N HIS A 17 -15.74 -10.45 41.62
CA HIS A 17 -14.36 -10.16 41.26
C HIS A 17 -14.38 -9.26 40.03
N TRP A 18 -14.40 -7.95 40.24
CA TRP A 18 -14.21 -6.97 39.16
C TRP A 18 -12.73 -7.01 38.74
N GLY A 19 -12.41 -7.94 37.85
CA GLY A 19 -11.10 -8.01 37.21
C GLY A 19 -10.83 -6.68 36.49
N ARG A 20 -9.85 -5.92 36.98
CA ARG A 20 -9.40 -4.68 36.34
C ARG A 20 -8.78 -5.05 35.00
N HIS A 21 -9.55 -4.92 33.92
CA HIS A 21 -9.11 -5.23 32.56
C HIS A 21 -8.16 -4.11 32.09
N VAL A 22 -6.86 -4.26 32.41
CA VAL A 22 -5.82 -3.36 31.91
C VAL A 22 -5.55 -3.73 30.47
N ARG A 23 -6.20 -3.01 29.53
CA ARG A 23 -5.86 -3.13 28.11
C ARG A 23 -4.49 -2.51 27.90
N ASN A 24 -3.47 -3.33 27.70
CA ASN A 24 -2.18 -2.87 27.18
C ASN A 24 -2.40 -2.33 25.76
N LEU A 25 -2.46 -1.01 25.63
CA LEU A 25 -2.41 -0.37 24.32
C LEU A 25 -1.01 -0.61 23.74
N HIS A 26 -0.95 -1.33 22.62
CA HIS A 26 0.29 -1.47 21.86
C HIS A 26 0.73 -0.07 21.43
N LYS A 27 1.85 0.41 21.98
CA LYS A 27 2.54 1.57 21.42
C LYS A 27 3.28 1.07 20.18
N THR A 28 2.93 1.58 19.01
CA THR A 28 3.69 1.32 17.79
C THR A 28 5.14 1.74 18.01
N ALA A 29 6.09 0.87 17.64
CA ALA A 29 7.50 1.21 17.68
C ALA A 29 7.76 2.40 16.74
N MET A 30 8.53 3.40 17.18
CA MET A 30 9.04 4.43 16.29
C MET A 30 9.99 3.78 15.29
N GLN A 31 9.57 3.70 14.03
CA GLN A 31 10.44 3.29 12.95
C GLN A 31 11.38 4.46 12.63
N ASN A 32 12.67 4.28 12.86
CA ASN A 32 13.70 5.27 12.50
C ASN A 32 13.60 5.55 11.00
N GLY A 33 13.15 6.74 10.61
CA GLY A 33 12.97 7.19 9.23
C GLY A 33 14.28 7.45 8.47
N ALA A 34 15.39 6.79 8.84
CA ALA A 34 16.73 7.04 8.31
C ALA A 34 17.13 6.10 7.16
N GLY A 35 16.18 5.35 6.59
CA GLY A 35 16.41 4.47 5.42
C GLY A 35 15.16 4.27 4.57
N GLY A 36 14.21 5.20 4.64
CA GLY A 36 12.96 5.15 3.88
C GLY A 36 13.15 5.73 2.47
N ALA A 37 12.56 5.07 1.48
CA ALA A 37 12.56 5.46 0.07
C ALA A 37 12.51 6.99 -0.10
N LEU A 38 13.59 7.57 -0.60
CA LEU A 38 13.65 8.99 -0.94
C LEU A 38 12.66 9.23 -2.09
N PHE A 39 11.67 10.09 -1.87
CA PHE A 39 10.69 10.49 -2.90
C PHE A 39 11.24 11.54 -3.87
N VAL A 40 12.55 11.80 -3.84
CA VAL A 40 13.26 12.70 -4.74
C VAL A 40 14.31 11.89 -5.50
N HIS A 41 14.34 12.06 -6.83
CA HIS A 41 15.37 11.46 -7.66
C HIS A 41 16.68 12.23 -7.51
N ARG A 42 17.80 11.51 -7.51
CA ARG A 42 19.15 12.06 -7.63
C ARG A 42 19.85 11.26 -8.72
N ASP A 43 20.46 11.94 -9.66
CA ASP A 43 21.14 11.28 -10.77
C ASP A 43 22.31 10.46 -10.23
N THR A 44 22.32 9.17 -10.55
CA THR A 44 23.46 8.29 -10.35
C THR A 44 23.98 7.80 -11.70
N PRO A 45 25.21 7.26 -11.79
CA PRO A 45 25.71 6.69 -13.05
C PRO A 45 24.79 5.60 -13.64
N GLU A 46 24.07 4.87 -12.79
CA GLU A 46 23.17 3.77 -13.18
C GLU A 46 21.72 4.20 -13.40
N ASN A 47 21.31 5.36 -12.88
CA ASN A 47 19.95 5.88 -12.99
C ASN A 47 19.99 7.39 -13.21
N ASN A 48 19.99 7.78 -14.48
CA ASN A 48 19.98 9.14 -14.98
C ASN A 48 19.10 9.19 -16.25
N PRO A 49 18.68 10.37 -16.72
CA PRO A 49 17.85 10.49 -17.92
C PRO A 49 18.52 9.96 -19.21
N ASP A 50 19.86 9.86 -19.23
CA ASP A 50 20.62 9.35 -20.37
C ASP A 50 20.74 7.81 -20.38
N THR A 51 20.22 7.13 -19.34
CA THR A 51 20.27 5.67 -19.25
C THR A 51 19.42 5.08 -20.38
N PRO A 52 19.99 4.19 -21.22
CA PRO A 52 19.27 3.68 -22.38
C PRO A 52 18.11 2.78 -21.96
N PHE A 53 16.89 3.24 -22.21
CA PHE A 53 15.68 2.46 -22.03
C PHE A 53 14.74 2.64 -23.22
N ASP A 54 14.34 1.52 -23.82
CA ASP A 54 13.32 1.51 -24.86
C ASP A 54 12.47 0.23 -24.76
N PHE A 55 11.22 0.31 -25.18
CA PHE A 55 10.33 -0.84 -25.19
C PHE A 55 10.70 -1.79 -26.34
N THR A 56 10.53 -3.10 -26.10
CA THR A 56 10.65 -4.06 -27.20
C THR A 56 9.48 -3.88 -28.20
N PRO A 57 9.64 -4.27 -29.48
CA PRO A 57 8.56 -4.18 -30.47
C PRO A 57 7.28 -4.93 -30.06
N GLU A 58 7.42 -6.03 -29.30
CA GLU A 58 6.28 -6.76 -28.74
C GLU A 58 5.55 -5.95 -27.66
N ASN A 59 6.32 -5.23 -26.84
CA ASN A 59 5.80 -4.38 -25.79
C ASN A 59 5.10 -3.14 -26.35
N TYR A 60 5.58 -2.57 -27.46
CA TYR A 60 4.84 -1.53 -28.19
C TYR A 60 3.44 -1.99 -28.61
N LYS A 61 3.29 -3.21 -29.15
CA LYS A 61 1.98 -3.78 -29.49
C LYS A 61 1.07 -3.95 -28.28
N ARG A 62 1.64 -4.34 -27.13
CA ARG A 62 0.89 -4.45 -25.87
C ARG A 62 0.45 -3.08 -25.36
N ILE A 63 1.30 -2.07 -25.48
CA ILE A 63 0.96 -0.68 -25.11
C ILE A 63 -0.22 -0.19 -25.95
N GLU A 64 -0.20 -0.42 -27.27
CA GLU A 64 -1.34 -0.07 -28.14
C GLU A 64 -2.64 -0.79 -27.71
N ALA A 65 -2.55 -2.07 -27.35
CA ALA A 65 -3.70 -2.83 -26.86
C ALA A 65 -4.23 -2.28 -25.53
N ILE A 66 -3.34 -1.86 -24.62
CA ILE A 66 -3.70 -1.25 -23.33
C ILE A 66 -4.36 0.10 -23.55
N VAL A 67 -3.80 0.96 -24.42
CA VAL A 67 -4.34 2.30 -24.70
C VAL A 67 -5.75 2.21 -25.29
N LYS A 68 -6.03 1.21 -26.14
CA LYS A 68 -7.37 0.97 -26.71
C LYS A 68 -8.46 0.61 -25.69
N ASN A 69 -8.10 0.20 -24.48
CA ASN A 69 -9.07 -0.05 -23.41
C ASN A 69 -9.62 1.24 -22.80
N TYR A 70 -8.96 2.37 -23.04
CA TYR A 70 -9.35 3.67 -22.53
C TYR A 70 -9.97 4.52 -23.65
N PRO A 71 -10.95 5.39 -23.34
CA PRO A 71 -11.57 6.25 -24.34
C PRO A 71 -10.57 7.28 -24.89
N GLU A 72 -10.78 7.68 -26.14
CA GLU A 72 -9.99 8.72 -26.80
C GLU A 72 -10.01 10.02 -25.98
N GLY A 73 -8.85 10.68 -25.88
CA GLY A 73 -8.65 11.84 -25.00
C GLY A 73 -8.25 11.52 -23.56
N HIS A 74 -8.38 10.27 -23.11
CA HIS A 74 -7.98 9.83 -21.76
C HIS A 74 -6.79 8.86 -21.77
N LYS A 75 -5.83 9.07 -22.67
CA LYS A 75 -4.62 8.23 -22.78
C LYS A 75 -3.77 8.23 -21.49
N ALA A 76 -3.83 9.29 -20.69
CA ALA A 76 -3.19 9.36 -19.38
C ALA A 76 -3.66 8.27 -18.39
N ALA A 77 -4.85 7.70 -18.59
CA ALA A 77 -5.32 6.59 -17.76
C ALA A 77 -4.49 5.30 -17.97
N ALA A 78 -3.79 5.19 -19.11
CA ALA A 78 -2.91 4.07 -19.41
C ALA A 78 -1.52 4.17 -18.75
N VAL A 79 -1.22 5.25 -18.00
CA VAL A 79 0.11 5.43 -17.36
C VAL A 79 0.46 4.26 -16.44
N LEU A 80 -0.46 3.85 -15.56
CA LEU A 80 -0.22 2.75 -14.62
C LEU A 80 0.10 1.41 -15.32
N PRO A 81 -0.72 0.90 -16.25
CA PRO A 81 -0.43 -0.37 -16.91
C PRO A 81 0.80 -0.31 -17.83
N VAL A 82 1.07 0.83 -18.47
CA VAL A 82 2.27 0.98 -19.32
C VAL A 82 3.54 1.05 -18.46
N LEU A 83 3.47 1.69 -17.29
CA LEU A 83 4.59 1.73 -16.34
C LEU A 83 4.83 0.35 -15.69
N ASP A 84 3.78 -0.40 -15.36
CA ASP A 84 3.92 -1.80 -14.90
C ASP A 84 4.61 -2.66 -15.96
N LEU A 85 4.30 -2.45 -17.24
CA LEU A 85 4.94 -3.14 -18.35
C LEU A 85 6.43 -2.79 -18.46
N ALA A 86 6.80 -1.51 -18.30
CA ALA A 86 8.20 -1.09 -18.22
C ALA A 86 8.95 -1.77 -17.07
N GLN A 87 8.31 -1.85 -15.89
CA GLN A 87 8.86 -2.53 -14.73
C GLN A 87 9.03 -4.03 -14.96
N ARG A 88 8.12 -4.70 -15.68
CA ARG A 88 8.27 -6.13 -16.05
C ARG A 88 9.41 -6.36 -17.02
N GLN A 89 9.68 -5.42 -17.93
CA GLN A 89 10.76 -5.55 -18.90
C GLN A 89 12.14 -5.40 -18.24
N ASN A 90 12.29 -4.45 -17.33
CA ASN A 90 13.59 -4.08 -16.75
C ASN A 90 13.78 -4.55 -15.29
N GLY A 91 12.75 -5.10 -14.67
CA GLY A 91 12.68 -5.49 -13.25
C GLY A 91 12.44 -4.32 -12.30
N TRP A 92 13.02 -3.16 -12.60
CA TRP A 92 12.92 -1.90 -11.85
C TRP A 92 12.71 -0.71 -12.79
N LEU A 93 12.30 0.44 -12.25
CA LEU A 93 11.95 1.64 -13.01
C LEU A 93 13.04 2.72 -12.92
N PRO A 94 13.90 2.86 -13.94
CA PRO A 94 14.79 4.02 -14.07
C PRO A 94 14.00 5.26 -14.50
N ILE A 95 14.58 6.45 -14.29
CA ILE A 95 13.97 7.71 -14.71
C ILE A 95 13.76 7.76 -16.23
N SER A 96 14.65 7.15 -17.01
CA SER A 96 14.49 7.03 -18.47
C SER A 96 13.24 6.24 -18.88
N ALA A 97 12.84 5.23 -18.09
CA ALA A 97 11.61 4.50 -18.36
C ALA A 97 10.37 5.38 -18.15
N MET A 98 10.37 6.19 -17.08
CA MET A 98 9.29 7.15 -16.85
C MET A 98 9.20 8.18 -17.98
N ASN A 99 10.34 8.71 -18.43
CA ASN A 99 10.40 9.66 -19.55
C ASN A 99 9.88 9.03 -20.85
N LYS A 100 10.26 7.77 -21.14
CA LYS A 100 9.77 7.06 -22.31
C LYS A 100 8.26 6.82 -22.26
N VAL A 101 7.70 6.49 -21.09
CA VAL A 101 6.26 6.34 -20.88
C VAL A 101 5.53 7.67 -21.13
N ALA A 102 6.09 8.78 -20.63
CA ALA A 102 5.54 10.11 -20.84
C ALA A 102 5.51 10.49 -22.33
N GLU A 103 6.59 10.24 -23.06
CA GLU A 103 6.69 10.44 -24.51
C GLU A 103 5.63 9.64 -25.28
N VAL A 104 5.46 8.36 -24.93
CA VAL A 104 4.50 7.45 -25.60
C VAL A 104 3.05 7.86 -25.34
N LEU A 105 2.72 8.31 -24.13
CA LEU A 105 1.36 8.68 -23.75
C LEU A 105 1.03 10.15 -23.97
N GLN A 106 2.01 10.96 -24.39
CA GLN A 106 1.89 12.41 -24.62
C GLN A 106 1.38 13.15 -23.37
N VAL A 107 1.93 12.80 -22.20
CA VAL A 107 1.62 13.39 -20.89
C VAL A 107 2.77 14.21 -20.34
#